data_AF-A0A561TLI8-F1
#
_entry.id   AF-A0A561TLI8-F1
#
_cell.length_a   1.000
_cell.length_b   1.000
_cell.length_c   1.000
_cell.angle_alpha   90.00
_cell.angle_beta   90.00
_cell.angle_gamma   90.00
#
_symmetry.space_group_name_H-M   'P 1'
#
loop_
_entity.id
_entity.type
_entity.pdbx_description
1 polymer ?
#
loop_
_entity_poly.entity_id
_entity_poly.type
_entity_poly.pdbx_seq_one_letter_code
_entity_poly.pdbx_strand_id
1 'polypeptide(L)'
;MGRNTRKRRTPLATKAVAGAAALALGGGGLIWANFYASAHEENGGHNRTTSRGTQVATINCPDVGQKLTKVPRGARKGVARELARLDRQITDAYTRLAETRQAQAGDAAYVDNAILGPLKSKRTATLDRIGIDINRAGGKAPRDLGRFAPCQGVPVEQPGNGGGDQGDGGQDDGQDQGDGGQNDGGQEQGNGGQAGNGPVADDFVTIEDVQPNSRNLPNGLAANGDGGSTGSFTTECGTNENALRNSDNVIVAPGVSNGAQHQHDYVGNQANTAFASDEDLAGGETTCQNQGDRSSYFWPVIRIQDGTQDIDQGQPGGGQDGNVGRIVAPSEAQLKFVGNRTSDVVAMPRALRIITGDAKAFTNGLNNANTAWSCTGFEDRQVTDKYPICPEGSSVVRTSAFQSCWDGQNIDSANHRTHVDFVEADGTCSNGFQAIPQLQVRLVYDLPAPRIENGQVVNPFAVDSFPEQLHKPITDHNDFVNFFDEDLMNEMVDCINSGRDCQ
;
A
#
# COMPACT_ATOMS: atom_id res chain seq x y z
N MET A 1 60.76 21.29 10.32
CA MET A 1 60.26 20.95 11.67
C MET A 1 59.43 19.69 11.55
N GLY A 2 59.99 18.56 11.95
CA GLY A 2 59.32 17.26 11.86
C GLY A 2 58.46 16.96 13.08
N ARG A 3 57.46 16.10 12.90
CA ARG A 3 57.04 15.10 13.90
C ARG A 3 56.35 13.92 13.21
N ASN A 4 57.09 12.81 13.19
CA ASN A 4 56.58 11.45 13.13
C ASN A 4 55.85 11.09 14.44
N THR A 5 54.93 10.11 14.40
CA THR A 5 54.85 8.89 15.26
C THR A 5 53.43 8.28 15.18
N ARG A 6 53.24 7.10 14.59
CA ARG A 6 53.36 5.71 15.10
C ARG A 6 52.18 5.18 15.95
N LYS A 7 51.62 4.07 15.46
CA LYS A 7 50.71 3.09 16.09
C LYS A 7 51.14 2.61 17.50
N ARG A 8 50.15 2.28 18.36
CA ARG A 8 50.16 1.22 19.41
C ARG A 8 48.70 0.99 19.89
N ARG A 9 48.05 -0.13 19.56
CA ARG A 9 47.87 -1.38 20.33
C ARG A 9 47.26 -1.22 21.75
N THR A 10 46.10 -1.84 21.91
CA THR A 10 45.30 -2.13 23.12
C THR A 10 46.06 -2.95 24.19
N PRO A 11 45.56 -2.93 25.43
CA PRO A 11 45.42 -4.17 26.19
C PRO A 11 44.04 -4.34 26.84
N LEU A 12 43.68 -5.62 27.00
CA LEU A 12 42.52 -6.15 27.72
C LEU A 12 42.89 -6.48 29.18
N ALA A 13 41.85 -6.54 30.02
CA ALA A 13 41.78 -7.12 31.37
C ALA A 13 42.28 -6.21 32.53
N THR A 14 41.58 -6.01 33.66
CA THR A 14 40.99 -7.03 34.55
C THR A 14 40.23 -6.39 35.75
N LYS A 15 39.02 -6.92 36.09
CA LYS A 15 38.35 -7.01 37.44
C LYS A 15 37.91 -5.70 38.15
N ALA A 16 36.87 -5.64 38.98
CA ALA A 16 35.78 -6.53 39.41
C ALA A 16 34.81 -5.73 40.35
N VAL A 17 33.50 -6.03 40.23
CA VAL A 17 32.49 -6.23 41.30
C VAL A 17 31.99 -5.06 42.20
N ALA A 18 30.66 -5.12 42.37
CA ALA A 18 29.75 -4.52 43.37
C ALA A 18 29.19 -3.12 43.05
N GLY A 19 27.87 -2.86 43.08
CA GLY A 19 26.78 -3.63 43.67
C GLY A 19 25.42 -3.31 43.06
N ALA A 20 24.54 -4.28 43.21
CA ALA A 20 23.16 -4.28 42.76
C ALA A 20 22.30 -3.20 43.43
N ALA A 21 21.40 -2.62 42.63
CA ALA A 21 20.08 -2.18 43.09
C ALA A 21 19.07 -2.85 42.15
N ALA A 22 18.23 -3.69 42.75
CA ALA A 22 17.39 -4.66 42.09
C ALA A 22 15.95 -4.13 41.95
N LEU A 23 15.24 -4.75 40.99
CA LEU A 23 13.81 -5.08 41.02
C LEU A 23 12.78 -3.93 40.88
N ALA A 24 12.23 -3.84 39.67
CA ALA A 24 10.78 -3.88 39.46
C ALA A 24 10.48 -4.46 38.06
N LEU A 25 10.74 -5.76 37.90
CA LEU A 25 10.10 -6.60 36.89
C LEU A 25 8.98 -7.37 37.60
N GLY A 26 7.74 -6.95 37.40
CA GLY A 26 6.57 -7.84 37.42
C GLY A 26 5.97 -7.70 36.03
N GLY A 27 5.98 -8.72 35.18
CA GLY A 27 5.35 -10.00 35.43
C GLY A 27 4.06 -10.03 34.61
N GLY A 28 4.20 -10.18 33.30
CA GLY A 28 3.09 -10.30 32.36
C GLY A 28 3.40 -11.44 31.40
N GLY A 29 3.12 -12.67 31.84
CA GLY A 29 3.20 -13.85 30.98
C GLY A 29 2.22 -13.71 29.82
N LEU A 30 2.72 -14.01 28.62
CA LEU A 30 1.92 -14.08 27.41
C LEU A 30 1.05 -15.33 27.48
N ILE A 31 -0.24 -15.16 27.79
CA ILE A 31 -1.26 -16.14 27.42
C ILE A 31 -1.85 -15.67 26.09
N TRP A 32 -1.38 -16.29 25.01
CA TRP A 32 -2.12 -16.32 23.75
C TRP A 32 -3.26 -17.32 23.92
N ALA A 33 -4.44 -16.82 24.30
CA ALA A 33 -5.66 -17.61 24.24
C ALA A 33 -6.27 -17.46 22.84
N ASN A 34 -6.35 -18.58 22.13
CA ASN A 34 -7.21 -18.75 20.96
C ASN A 34 -8.64 -18.35 21.35
N PHE A 35 -9.20 -17.34 20.69
CA PHE A 35 -10.62 -17.00 20.86
C PHE A 35 -11.40 -17.35 19.60
N TYR A 36 -11.68 -18.66 19.48
CA TYR A 36 -12.85 -19.17 18.77
C TYR A 36 -13.66 -20.00 19.77
N ALA A 37 -14.73 -19.41 20.29
CA ALA A 37 -15.88 -20.13 20.85
C ALA A 37 -17.00 -19.12 21.12
N SER A 38 -18.07 -19.22 20.35
CA SER A 38 -19.37 -18.65 20.69
C SER A 38 -19.99 -19.47 21.82
N ALA A 39 -20.43 -18.83 22.91
CA ALA A 39 -21.52 -19.35 23.74
C ALA A 39 -22.14 -18.20 24.55
N HIS A 40 -23.46 -18.27 24.63
CA HIS A 40 -24.45 -17.28 25.04
C HIS A 40 -24.64 -17.26 26.57
N GLU A 41 -24.98 -16.11 27.17
CA GLU A 41 -25.78 -16.02 28.41
C GLU A 41 -26.39 -14.60 28.59
N GLU A 42 -27.71 -14.53 28.74
CA GLU A 42 -28.49 -13.49 29.44
C GLU A 42 -29.10 -14.19 30.69
N ASN A 43 -29.38 -13.60 31.86
CA ASN A 43 -29.36 -12.24 32.39
C ASN A 43 -29.36 -12.34 33.93
N GLY A 44 -28.69 -11.43 34.63
CA GLY A 44 -28.78 -11.29 36.09
C GLY A 44 -28.56 -9.83 36.47
N GLY A 45 -29.63 -9.12 36.78
CA GLY A 45 -29.69 -7.66 36.85
C GLY A 45 -28.69 -7.02 37.81
N HIS A 46 -27.71 -6.32 37.24
CA HIS A 46 -27.08 -5.13 37.82
C HIS A 46 -26.62 -4.21 36.68
N ASN A 47 -26.91 -2.92 36.82
CA ASN A 47 -26.56 -1.86 35.87
C ASN A 47 -25.03 -1.65 35.82
N ARG A 48 -24.32 -2.56 35.16
CA ARG A 48 -22.93 -2.39 34.74
C ARG A 48 -22.93 -2.35 33.22
N THR A 49 -22.63 -1.19 32.67
CA THR A 49 -22.21 -1.00 31.29
C THR A 49 -21.08 -1.99 31.02
N THR A 50 -21.38 -3.12 30.38
CA THR A 50 -20.38 -4.06 29.87
C THR A 50 -19.67 -3.39 28.71
N SER A 51 -18.68 -2.54 29.02
CA SER A 51 -17.66 -2.15 28.07
C SER A 51 -16.78 -3.36 27.80
N ARG A 52 -17.25 -4.28 26.95
CA ARG A 52 -16.36 -5.11 26.16
C ARG A 52 -15.47 -4.12 25.41
N GLY A 53 -14.23 -3.94 25.87
CA GLY A 53 -13.30 -2.99 25.27
C GLY A 53 -13.08 -3.38 23.81
N THR A 54 -13.75 -2.68 22.91
CA THR A 54 -13.58 -2.89 21.47
C THR A 54 -12.15 -2.52 21.12
N GLN A 55 -11.30 -3.52 20.91
CA GLN A 55 -9.93 -3.28 20.48
C GLN A 55 -9.98 -2.65 19.09
N VAL A 56 -9.34 -1.48 18.96
CA VAL A 56 -9.24 -0.75 17.71
C VAL A 56 -8.11 -1.37 16.90
N ALA A 57 -8.43 -1.83 15.69
CA ALA A 57 -7.49 -2.44 14.76
C ALA A 57 -6.61 -1.40 14.07
N THR A 58 -7.21 -0.29 13.63
CA THR A 58 -6.52 0.77 12.89
C THR A 58 -7.16 2.14 13.10
N ILE A 59 -6.58 3.18 12.50
CA ILE A 59 -7.07 4.56 12.52
C ILE A 59 -7.51 4.94 11.11
N ASN A 60 -8.75 5.39 10.97
CA ASN A 60 -9.25 5.97 9.73
C ASN A 60 -9.37 7.50 9.86
N CYS A 61 -8.72 8.22 8.95
CA CYS A 61 -8.79 9.66 8.85
C CYS A 61 -9.32 10.06 7.47
N PRO A 62 -10.18 11.09 7.38
CA PRO A 62 -10.63 11.58 6.09
C PRO A 62 -9.45 12.02 5.19
N ASP A 63 -9.43 11.52 3.95
CA ASP A 63 -8.46 11.95 2.95
C ASP A 63 -8.79 13.38 2.46
N VAL A 64 -7.83 14.26 2.69
CA VAL A 64 -7.91 15.68 2.33
C VAL A 64 -7.49 15.88 0.87
N GLY A 65 -6.60 15.04 0.33
CA GLY A 65 -6.10 15.14 -1.04
C GLY A 65 -7.23 15.15 -2.07
N GLN A 66 -8.24 14.29 -1.88
CA GLN A 66 -9.43 14.24 -2.73
C GLN A 66 -10.26 15.54 -2.76
N LYS A 67 -10.11 16.40 -1.74
CA LYS A 67 -10.85 17.68 -1.65
C LYS A 67 -10.07 18.84 -2.23
N LEU A 68 -8.77 18.66 -2.51
CA LEU A 68 -7.87 19.69 -3.01
C LEU A 68 -7.79 19.69 -4.55
N THR A 69 -8.94 19.78 -5.23
CA THR A 69 -8.99 19.73 -6.70
C THR A 69 -8.48 21.00 -7.40
N LYS A 70 -8.29 22.10 -6.66
CA LYS A 70 -7.89 23.42 -7.21
C LYS A 70 -6.75 24.05 -6.42
N VAL A 71 -5.55 23.46 -6.48
CA VAL A 71 -4.34 24.03 -5.85
C VAL A 71 -3.53 24.83 -6.88
N PRO A 72 -3.24 26.13 -6.62
CA PRO A 72 -2.38 26.93 -7.49
C PRO A 72 -0.99 26.32 -7.66
N ARG A 73 -0.39 26.45 -8.85
CA ARG A 73 0.95 25.89 -9.16
C ARG A 73 1.99 26.25 -8.09
N GLY A 74 2.04 27.51 -7.65
CA GLY A 74 2.99 27.99 -6.64
C GLY A 74 2.79 27.40 -5.22
N ALA A 75 1.63 26.82 -4.92
CA ALA A 75 1.34 26.19 -3.63
C ALA A 75 1.52 24.67 -3.65
N ARG A 76 1.56 24.01 -4.82
CA ARG A 76 1.54 22.54 -4.94
C ARG A 76 2.60 21.85 -4.07
N LYS A 77 3.86 22.32 -4.11
CA LYS A 77 4.96 21.77 -3.31
C LYS A 77 4.76 21.97 -1.80
N GLY A 78 4.18 23.09 -1.38
CA GLY A 78 3.85 23.35 0.03
C GLY A 78 2.75 22.41 0.53
N VAL A 79 1.67 22.31 -0.25
CA VAL A 79 0.55 21.41 0.01
C VAL A 79 0.99 19.95 0.06
N ALA A 80 1.80 19.47 -0.89
CA ALA A 80 2.31 18.10 -0.90
C ALA A 80 3.09 17.75 0.39
N ARG A 81 3.95 18.66 0.86
CA ARG A 81 4.67 18.47 2.14
C ARG A 81 3.73 18.38 3.34
N GLU A 82 2.68 19.19 3.38
CA GLU A 82 1.72 19.16 4.48
C GLU A 82 0.79 17.93 4.38
N LEU A 83 0.47 17.43 3.19
CA LEU A 83 -0.23 16.15 3.00
C LEU A 83 0.62 14.98 3.52
N ALA A 84 1.89 14.89 3.12
CA ALA A 84 2.82 13.89 3.65
C ALA A 84 2.98 14.00 5.18
N ARG A 85 2.84 15.21 5.74
CA ARG A 85 2.82 15.43 7.20
C ARG A 85 1.54 14.92 7.84
N LEU A 86 0.38 15.02 7.19
CA LEU A 86 -0.86 14.40 7.68
C LEU A 86 -0.69 12.88 7.75
N ASP A 87 -0.09 12.27 6.73
CA ASP A 87 0.13 10.82 6.68
C ASP A 87 1.03 10.36 7.82
N ARG A 88 2.19 11.02 8.00
CA ARG A 88 3.07 10.73 9.14
C ARG A 88 2.37 10.86 10.50
N GLN A 89 1.45 11.83 10.65
CA GLN A 89 0.68 11.97 11.88
C GLN A 89 -0.26 10.78 12.12
N ILE A 90 -0.85 10.21 11.06
CA ILE A 90 -1.68 9.01 11.14
C ILE A 90 -0.81 7.82 11.54
N THR A 91 0.32 7.63 10.85
CA THR A 91 1.29 6.57 11.15
C THR A 91 1.77 6.63 12.60
N ASP A 92 2.20 7.80 13.09
CA ASP A 92 2.62 7.99 14.49
C ASP A 92 1.51 7.58 15.48
N ALA A 93 0.26 7.95 15.16
CA ALA A 93 -0.89 7.62 15.99
C ALA A 93 -1.22 6.13 15.94
N TYR A 94 -1.08 5.49 14.78
CA TYR A 94 -1.25 4.04 14.61
C TYR A 94 -0.16 3.26 15.35
N THR A 95 1.11 3.65 15.24
CA THR A 95 2.20 3.05 16.03
C THR A 95 1.90 3.14 17.52
N ARG A 96 1.43 4.31 17.99
CA ARG A 96 1.03 4.47 19.38
C ARG A 96 -0.15 3.56 19.75
N LEU A 97 -1.13 3.40 18.85
CA LEU A 97 -2.25 2.47 19.03
C LEU A 97 -1.75 1.03 19.17
N ALA A 98 -0.86 0.58 18.28
CA ALA A 98 -0.31 -0.77 18.28
C ALA A 98 0.52 -1.07 19.55
N GLU A 99 1.36 -0.12 19.99
CA GLU A 99 2.19 -0.25 21.20
C GLU A 99 1.37 -0.24 22.50
N THR A 100 0.16 0.35 22.49
CA THR A 100 -0.64 0.57 23.71
C THR A 100 -1.84 -0.37 23.83
N ARG A 101 -1.91 -1.45 23.04
CA ARG A 101 -3.02 -2.42 23.06
C ARG A 101 -3.36 -2.95 24.46
N GLN A 102 -2.36 -3.18 25.31
CA GLN A 102 -2.58 -3.61 26.71
C GLN A 102 -3.21 -2.51 27.57
N ALA A 103 -2.83 -1.24 27.38
CA ALA A 103 -3.39 -0.12 28.11
C ALA A 103 -4.84 0.18 27.70
N GLN A 104 -5.21 -0.10 26.46
CA GLN A 104 -6.57 0.05 25.94
C GLN A 104 -7.58 -0.87 26.63
N ALA A 105 -7.16 -2.07 27.04
CA ALA A 105 -8.02 -3.03 27.74
C ALA A 105 -8.49 -2.52 29.12
N GLY A 106 -7.78 -1.56 29.71
CA GLY A 106 -8.10 -0.99 31.03
C GLY A 106 -8.89 0.32 31.01
N ASP A 107 -9.01 0.99 29.86
CA ASP A 107 -9.69 2.28 29.74
C ASP A 107 -10.29 2.47 28.34
N ALA A 108 -11.63 2.39 28.27
CA ALA A 108 -12.39 2.54 27.04
C ALA A 108 -12.23 3.93 26.39
N ALA A 109 -11.84 4.96 27.16
CA ALA A 109 -11.61 6.31 26.66
C ALA A 109 -10.13 6.56 26.31
N TYR A 110 -9.23 5.59 26.51
CA TYR A 110 -7.81 5.76 26.26
C TYR A 110 -7.51 6.15 24.81
N VAL A 111 -8.12 5.44 23.86
CA VAL A 111 -7.91 5.68 22.42
C VAL A 111 -8.34 7.11 22.06
N ASP A 112 -9.50 7.54 22.52
CA ASP A 112 -9.99 8.90 22.26
C ASP A 112 -9.09 9.97 22.87
N ASN A 113 -8.70 9.81 24.13
CA ASN A 113 -7.97 10.84 24.88
C ASN A 113 -6.47 10.90 24.55
N ALA A 114 -5.83 9.75 24.42
CA ALA A 114 -4.38 9.66 24.28
C ALA A 114 -3.91 9.57 22.82
N ILE A 115 -4.80 9.17 21.89
CA ILE A 115 -4.45 8.94 20.49
C ILE A 115 -5.24 9.88 19.56
N LEU A 116 -6.57 9.76 19.51
CA LEU A 116 -7.38 10.48 18.53
C LEU A 116 -7.48 12.00 18.82
N GLY A 117 -7.56 12.41 20.09
CA GLY A 117 -7.57 13.81 20.50
C GLY A 117 -6.30 14.58 20.09
N PRO A 118 -5.10 14.10 20.46
CA PRO A 118 -3.84 14.67 20.00
C PRO A 118 -3.69 14.65 18.48
N LEU A 119 -4.10 13.56 17.82
CA LEU A 119 -4.08 13.44 16.36
C LEU A 119 -4.95 14.53 15.71
N LYS A 120 -6.19 14.70 16.16
CA LYS A 120 -7.10 15.74 15.68
C LYS A 120 -6.47 17.14 15.80
N SER A 121 -5.82 17.42 16.93
CA SER A 121 -5.18 18.73 17.17
C SER A 121 -4.01 18.99 16.22
N LYS A 122 -3.15 17.98 16.01
CA LYS A 122 -2.04 18.04 15.04
C LYS A 122 -2.55 18.21 13.60
N ARG A 123 -3.59 17.46 13.22
CA ARG A 123 -4.20 17.54 11.89
C ARG A 123 -4.85 18.89 11.63
N THR A 124 -5.57 19.47 12.59
CA THR A 124 -6.13 20.83 12.46
C THR A 124 -5.04 21.85 12.11
N ALA A 125 -3.93 21.85 12.85
CA ALA A 125 -2.83 22.78 12.58
C ALA A 125 -2.20 22.57 11.19
N THR A 126 -2.15 21.34 10.70
CA THR A 126 -1.66 21.03 9.34
C THR A 126 -2.64 21.48 8.26
N LEU A 127 -3.94 21.26 8.47
CA LEU A 127 -5.00 21.69 7.56
C LEU A 127 -5.05 23.22 7.45
N ASP A 128 -4.82 23.93 8.54
CA ASP A 128 -4.68 25.38 8.54
C ASP A 128 -3.49 25.84 7.69
N ARG A 129 -2.34 25.15 7.78
CA ARG A 129 -1.16 25.45 6.93
C ARG A 129 -1.44 25.22 5.44
N ILE A 130 -2.13 24.14 5.08
CA ILE A 130 -2.58 23.90 3.70
C ILE A 130 -3.44 25.07 3.20
N GLY A 131 -4.41 25.51 4.02
CA GLY A 131 -5.26 26.65 3.69
C GLY A 131 -4.46 27.95 3.48
N ILE A 132 -3.48 28.21 4.35
CA ILE A 132 -2.59 29.37 4.26
C ILE A 132 -1.74 29.32 2.98
N ASP A 133 -1.15 28.19 2.64
CA ASP A 133 -0.32 28.02 1.45
C ASP A 133 -1.11 28.28 0.17
N ILE A 134 -2.33 27.74 0.07
CA ILE A 134 -3.23 27.97 -1.06
C ILE A 134 -3.59 29.46 -1.18
N ASN A 135 -3.99 30.09 -0.07
CA ASN A 135 -4.42 31.49 -0.07
C ASN A 135 -3.25 32.44 -0.40
N ARG A 136 -2.05 32.16 0.10
CA ARG A 136 -0.84 32.96 -0.19
C ARG A 136 -0.46 32.91 -1.67
N ALA A 137 -0.70 31.79 -2.34
CA ALA A 137 -0.46 31.63 -3.78
C ALA A 137 -1.60 32.20 -4.65
N GLY A 138 -2.55 32.95 -4.09
CA GLY A 138 -3.67 33.55 -4.82
C GLY A 138 -4.83 32.58 -5.11
N GLY A 139 -4.79 31.38 -4.55
CA GLY A 139 -5.90 30.42 -4.61
C GLY A 139 -6.97 30.69 -3.56
N LYS A 140 -8.04 29.88 -3.61
CA LYS A 140 -9.09 29.87 -2.59
C LYS A 140 -9.15 28.49 -1.96
N ALA A 141 -8.66 28.38 -0.73
CA ALA A 141 -8.75 27.12 0.02
C ALA A 141 -10.21 26.68 0.17
N PRO A 142 -10.51 25.37 0.15
CA PRO A 142 -11.83 24.86 0.49
C PRO A 142 -12.29 25.43 1.85
N ARG A 143 -13.56 25.83 1.92
CA ARG A 143 -14.14 26.27 3.19
C ARG A 143 -14.16 25.08 4.15
N ASP A 144 -13.78 25.34 5.40
CA ASP A 144 -13.86 24.38 6.50
C ASP A 144 -12.99 23.11 6.29
N LEU A 145 -11.70 23.28 5.99
CA LEU A 145 -10.74 22.16 6.00
C LEU A 145 -10.67 21.48 7.37
N GLY A 146 -10.87 22.23 8.46
CA GLY A 146 -10.85 21.72 9.84
C GLY A 146 -11.82 20.57 10.11
N ARG A 147 -12.93 20.47 9.37
CA ARG A 147 -13.87 19.33 9.49
C ARG A 147 -13.25 17.97 9.12
N PHE A 148 -12.13 17.96 8.39
CA PHE A 148 -11.39 16.74 8.03
C PHE A 148 -10.28 16.38 9.04
N ALA A 149 -10.15 17.16 10.12
CA ALA A 149 -9.17 16.89 11.18
C ALA A 149 -9.51 15.67 12.05
N PRO A 150 -10.77 15.42 12.45
CA PRO A 150 -11.10 14.26 13.28
C PRO A 150 -10.83 12.95 12.55
N CYS A 151 -10.31 11.97 13.28
CA CYS A 151 -10.14 10.58 12.85
C CYS A 151 -10.96 9.65 13.75
N GLN A 152 -11.16 8.43 13.29
CA GLN A 152 -11.93 7.40 13.98
C GLN A 152 -11.06 6.15 14.19
N GLY A 153 -11.21 5.51 15.33
CA GLY A 153 -10.69 4.16 15.52
C GLY A 153 -11.59 3.16 14.81
N VAL A 154 -11.02 2.31 13.96
CA VAL A 154 -11.74 1.20 13.32
C VAL A 154 -11.57 -0.04 14.20
N PRO A 155 -12.67 -0.61 14.71
CA PRO A 155 -12.61 -1.81 15.56
C PRO A 155 -12.15 -3.04 14.77
N VAL A 156 -11.64 -4.05 15.48
CA VAL A 156 -11.47 -5.40 14.92
C VAL A 156 -12.87 -5.99 14.71
N GLU A 157 -13.50 -5.78 13.55
CA GLU A 157 -14.79 -6.43 13.25
C GLU A 157 -14.58 -7.90 12.84
N GLN A 158 -15.27 -8.81 13.56
CA GLN A 158 -15.60 -10.14 13.07
C GLN A 158 -16.62 -10.01 11.92
N PRO A 159 -16.50 -10.77 10.82
CA PRO A 159 -17.44 -10.68 9.71
C PRO A 159 -18.87 -11.01 10.17
N GLY A 160 -19.79 -10.07 9.97
CA GLY A 160 -21.21 -10.23 10.25
C GLY A 160 -21.89 -11.14 9.24
N ASN A 161 -22.48 -12.23 9.71
CA ASN A 161 -23.38 -13.06 8.91
C ASN A 161 -24.84 -12.60 9.11
N GLY A 162 -25.56 -12.36 8.02
CA GLY A 162 -26.96 -11.94 8.05
C GLY A 162 -27.95 -13.06 8.38
N GLY A 163 -28.91 -12.75 9.26
CA GLY A 163 -30.31 -13.19 9.23
C GLY A 163 -30.66 -14.66 9.50
N GLY A 164 -31.38 -14.92 10.60
CA GLY A 164 -32.16 -16.15 10.80
C GLY A 164 -32.68 -16.34 12.23
N ASP A 165 -33.97 -16.09 12.43
CA ASP A 165 -34.74 -16.30 13.67
C ASP A 165 -35.08 -17.80 13.86
N GLN A 166 -35.33 -18.18 15.13
CA GLN A 166 -36.00 -19.40 15.66
C GLN A 166 -35.16 -20.59 16.19
N GLY A 167 -35.44 -20.94 17.46
CA GLY A 167 -35.58 -22.35 17.88
C GLY A 167 -34.86 -22.78 19.16
N ASP A 168 -35.56 -22.71 20.30
CA ASP A 168 -35.20 -23.21 21.64
C ASP A 168 -35.15 -24.76 21.73
N GLY A 169 -34.36 -25.30 22.67
CA GLY A 169 -34.24 -26.74 22.97
C GLY A 169 -33.00 -27.12 23.80
N GLY A 170 -33.16 -27.24 25.13
CA GLY A 170 -32.08 -27.35 26.14
C GLY A 170 -31.47 -28.73 26.47
N GLN A 171 -30.78 -28.75 27.64
CA GLN A 171 -30.16 -29.86 28.43
C GLN A 171 -28.72 -30.29 28.07
N ASP A 172 -27.76 -30.57 28.96
CA ASP A 172 -27.55 -30.43 30.41
C ASP A 172 -26.06 -30.80 30.73
N ASP A 173 -25.54 -30.29 31.87
CA ASP A 173 -24.46 -30.75 32.78
C ASP A 173 -23.03 -31.20 32.34
N GLY A 174 -22.02 -30.69 33.07
CA GLY A 174 -20.71 -31.35 33.23
C GLY A 174 -19.53 -30.50 33.75
N GLN A 175 -19.34 -30.44 35.06
CA GLN A 175 -18.17 -29.91 35.79
C GLN A 175 -16.88 -30.73 35.50
N ASP A 176 -15.68 -30.13 35.49
CA ASP A 176 -14.70 -30.24 36.60
C ASP A 176 -13.33 -29.57 36.29
N GLN A 177 -12.62 -29.25 37.38
CA GLN A 177 -11.32 -28.58 37.49
C GLN A 177 -10.13 -29.55 37.24
N GLY A 178 -8.98 -29.01 36.79
CA GLY A 178 -7.73 -29.77 36.71
C GLY A 178 -6.50 -28.87 36.58
N ASP A 179 -5.66 -28.91 37.61
CA ASP A 179 -4.45 -28.11 37.89
C ASP A 179 -3.17 -28.67 37.22
N GLY A 180 -2.18 -27.79 37.02
CA GLY A 180 -0.74 -28.07 37.11
C GLY A 180 -0.02 -28.87 36.00
N GLY A 181 0.83 -28.18 35.23
CA GLY A 181 1.87 -28.83 34.41
C GLY A 181 2.82 -27.88 33.68
N GLN A 182 3.83 -27.37 34.39
CA GLN A 182 4.99 -26.66 33.80
C GLN A 182 5.83 -27.62 32.94
N ASN A 183 6.12 -27.23 31.71
CA ASN A 183 7.27 -27.74 30.98
C ASN A 183 7.91 -26.60 30.16
N ASP A 184 9.14 -26.28 30.55
CA ASP A 184 10.01 -25.25 30.00
C ASP A 184 10.86 -25.88 28.87
N GLY A 185 10.87 -25.27 27.69
CA GLY A 185 11.71 -25.69 26.56
C GLY A 185 10.98 -25.76 25.22
N GLY A 186 10.87 -24.61 24.54
CA GLY A 186 10.38 -24.53 23.17
C GLY A 186 11.07 -23.39 22.42
N GLN A 187 11.88 -23.75 21.43
CA GLN A 187 12.49 -22.85 20.46
C GLN A 187 11.41 -22.00 19.79
N GLU A 188 11.69 -20.70 19.61
CA GLU A 188 10.86 -19.77 18.83
C GLU A 188 10.67 -20.32 17.40
N GLN A 189 9.54 -21.00 17.18
CA GLN A 189 9.05 -21.33 15.85
C GLN A 189 8.27 -20.13 15.31
N GLY A 190 8.66 -19.71 14.11
CA GLY A 190 8.27 -18.46 13.47
C GLY A 190 6.77 -18.24 13.41
N ASN A 191 6.32 -17.16 14.05
CA ASN A 191 5.01 -16.59 13.83
C ASN A 191 5.16 -15.55 12.71
N GLY A 192 4.79 -15.92 11.48
CA GLY A 192 5.01 -15.15 10.23
C GLY A 192 4.23 -13.83 10.09
N GLY A 193 3.80 -13.22 11.19
CA GLY A 193 3.23 -11.88 11.24
C GLY A 193 3.74 -11.18 12.50
N GLN A 194 4.87 -10.48 12.40
CA GLN A 194 5.41 -9.77 13.56
C GLN A 194 4.50 -8.59 13.93
N ALA A 195 4.07 -8.56 15.20
CA ALA A 195 3.38 -7.44 15.88
C ALA A 195 1.98 -7.03 15.39
N GLY A 196 1.24 -7.91 14.69
CA GLY A 196 -0.15 -7.64 14.31
C GLY A 196 -0.30 -6.58 13.22
N ASN A 197 0.69 -6.47 12.34
CA ASN A 197 0.72 -5.63 11.14
C ASN A 197 1.06 -6.48 9.90
N GLY A 198 0.30 -7.55 9.64
CA GLY A 198 0.53 -8.45 8.51
C GLY A 198 -0.77 -9.09 8.05
N PRO A 199 -0.79 -9.68 6.85
CA PRO A 199 -1.99 -10.28 6.32
C PRO A 199 -2.42 -11.47 7.19
N VAL A 200 -3.73 -11.61 7.36
CA VAL A 200 -4.36 -12.72 8.09
C VAL A 200 -4.91 -13.75 7.11
N ALA A 201 -5.36 -14.91 7.59
CA ALA A 201 -5.90 -15.97 6.74
C ALA A 201 -7.01 -15.47 5.79
N ASP A 202 -7.89 -14.58 6.26
CA ASP A 202 -8.99 -14.00 5.46
C ASP A 202 -8.52 -13.08 4.32
N ASP A 203 -7.25 -12.65 4.35
CA ASP A 203 -6.65 -11.89 3.26
C ASP A 203 -6.19 -12.78 2.10
N PHE A 204 -6.33 -14.10 2.20
CA PHE A 204 -5.92 -15.06 1.17
C PHE A 204 -7.12 -15.84 0.60
N VAL A 205 -7.01 -16.24 -0.66
CA VAL A 205 -8.00 -17.09 -1.34
C VAL A 205 -7.31 -18.06 -2.29
N THR A 206 -7.72 -19.32 -2.30
CA THR A 206 -7.28 -20.28 -3.32
C THR A 206 -7.79 -19.83 -4.68
N ILE A 207 -6.92 -19.66 -5.67
CA ILE A 207 -7.32 -19.13 -6.98
C ILE A 207 -8.38 -20.02 -7.67
N GLU A 208 -8.33 -21.34 -7.43
CA GLU A 208 -9.27 -22.30 -8.01
C GLU A 208 -10.71 -22.11 -7.50
N ASP A 209 -10.89 -21.51 -6.32
CA ASP A 209 -12.20 -21.19 -5.73
C ASP A 209 -12.81 -19.90 -6.30
N VAL A 210 -12.01 -19.12 -7.03
CA VAL A 210 -12.45 -17.87 -7.66
C VAL A 210 -13.14 -18.18 -8.98
N GLN A 211 -14.31 -17.59 -9.19
CA GLN A 211 -15.06 -17.78 -10.43
C GLN A 211 -14.30 -17.17 -11.62
N PRO A 212 -14.18 -17.90 -12.75
CA PRO A 212 -13.69 -17.34 -14.00
C PRO A 212 -14.51 -16.13 -14.43
N ASN A 213 -13.85 -15.13 -15.02
CA ASN A 213 -14.45 -13.90 -15.51
C ASN A 213 -15.27 -13.16 -14.43
N SER A 214 -14.94 -13.37 -13.15
CA SER A 214 -15.59 -12.74 -11.99
C SER A 214 -15.43 -11.23 -11.97
N ARG A 215 -14.45 -10.70 -12.71
CA ARG A 215 -14.21 -9.27 -12.84
C ARG A 215 -14.61 -8.76 -14.22
N ASN A 216 -15.60 -7.89 -14.23
CA ASN A 216 -15.96 -7.07 -15.37
C ASN A 216 -15.15 -5.77 -15.27
N LEU A 217 -13.86 -5.82 -15.63
CA LEU A 217 -13.01 -4.63 -15.63
C LEU A 217 -13.45 -3.69 -16.77
N PRO A 218 -13.88 -2.44 -16.49
CA PRO A 218 -14.06 -1.45 -17.54
C PRO A 218 -12.72 -0.99 -18.16
N ASN A 219 -11.59 -1.39 -17.57
CA ASN A 219 -10.27 -0.80 -17.83
C ASN A 219 -9.38 -1.84 -18.52
N GLY A 220 -9.17 -1.67 -19.82
CA GLY A 220 -8.53 -2.67 -20.69
C GLY A 220 -9.47 -3.26 -21.75
N LEU A 221 -10.60 -2.60 -22.04
CA LEU A 221 -11.48 -3.01 -23.12
C LEU A 221 -10.71 -3.03 -24.44
N ALA A 222 -10.48 -4.24 -24.97
CA ALA A 222 -9.87 -4.40 -26.27
C ALA A 222 -10.68 -3.66 -27.34
N ALA A 223 -9.98 -2.94 -28.23
CA ALA A 223 -10.58 -2.39 -29.42
C ALA A 223 -11.11 -3.54 -30.28
N ASN A 224 -12.36 -3.42 -30.72
CA ASN A 224 -13.11 -4.54 -31.30
C ASN A 224 -13.84 -4.17 -32.61
N GLY A 225 -13.40 -3.13 -33.32
CA GLY A 225 -13.99 -2.72 -34.60
C GLY A 225 -13.22 -1.61 -35.33
N ASP A 226 -13.78 -1.15 -36.44
CA ASP A 226 -13.13 -0.25 -37.43
C ASP A 226 -12.88 1.19 -36.95
N GLY A 227 -13.35 1.58 -35.76
CA GLY A 227 -13.23 2.94 -35.23
C GLY A 227 -12.23 3.12 -34.07
N GLY A 228 -11.64 2.03 -33.57
CA GLY A 228 -10.71 2.06 -32.43
C GLY A 228 -9.27 1.75 -32.85
N SER A 229 -8.33 2.15 -31.99
CA SER A 229 -6.91 1.83 -32.17
C SER A 229 -6.61 0.44 -31.59
N THR A 230 -6.40 -0.53 -32.49
CA THR A 230 -6.26 -1.96 -32.14
C THR A 230 -4.84 -2.42 -31.87
N GLY A 231 -3.85 -1.57 -32.15
CA GLY A 231 -2.45 -1.91 -32.00
C GLY A 231 -1.98 -1.84 -30.56
N SER A 232 -0.74 -2.27 -30.36
CA SER A 232 -0.06 -2.20 -29.08
C SER A 232 1.44 -1.91 -29.23
N PHE A 233 2.05 -1.43 -28.15
CA PHE A 233 3.48 -1.18 -28.08
C PHE A 233 4.01 -1.74 -26.75
N THR A 234 5.06 -2.55 -26.77
CA THR A 234 5.63 -3.13 -25.55
C THR A 234 7.00 -2.53 -25.29
N THR A 235 7.29 -2.08 -24.07
CA THR A 235 8.64 -1.65 -23.67
C THR A 235 9.27 -2.67 -22.73
N GLU A 236 10.55 -2.98 -22.92
CA GLU A 236 11.29 -3.92 -22.08
C GLU A 236 12.29 -3.19 -21.19
N CYS A 237 11.96 -3.06 -19.89
CA CYS A 237 12.77 -2.34 -18.90
C CYS A 237 13.35 -3.20 -17.77
N GLY A 238 13.18 -4.52 -17.88
CA GLY A 238 13.66 -5.50 -16.90
C GLY A 238 12.79 -5.59 -15.66
N THR A 239 13.31 -6.27 -14.63
CA THR A 239 12.59 -6.62 -13.38
C THR A 239 13.21 -5.98 -12.14
N ASN A 240 13.96 -4.89 -12.32
CA ASN A 240 14.74 -4.20 -11.29
C ASN A 240 15.90 -5.04 -10.70
N GLU A 241 16.68 -5.70 -11.58
CA GLU A 241 17.86 -6.51 -11.21
C GLU A 241 18.97 -5.68 -10.55
N ASN A 242 19.04 -4.39 -10.86
CA ASN A 242 19.98 -3.45 -10.26
C ASN A 242 19.50 -2.91 -8.89
N ALA A 243 18.33 -3.35 -8.42
CA ALA A 243 17.77 -3.05 -7.12
C ALA A 243 17.63 -1.55 -6.82
N LEU A 244 17.20 -0.76 -7.80
CA LEU A 244 16.76 0.61 -7.54
C LEU A 244 15.44 0.56 -6.77
N ARG A 245 15.55 0.68 -5.44
CA ARG A 245 14.44 0.63 -4.49
C ARG A 245 14.57 1.75 -3.47
N ASN A 246 13.47 2.44 -3.18
CA ASN A 246 13.39 3.42 -2.09
C ASN A 246 11.93 3.68 -1.72
N SER A 247 11.74 4.38 -0.61
CA SER A 247 10.43 4.74 -0.07
C SER A 247 10.06 6.21 -0.30
N ASP A 248 10.75 6.85 -1.24
CA ASP A 248 10.37 8.15 -1.73
C ASP A 248 9.18 8.01 -2.70
N ASN A 249 8.42 9.08 -2.90
CA ASN A 249 7.38 9.11 -3.92
C ASN A 249 7.48 10.40 -4.73
N VAL A 250 7.93 10.27 -5.98
CA VAL A 250 8.18 11.40 -6.90
C VAL A 250 6.91 12.06 -7.43
N ILE A 251 5.75 11.42 -7.26
CA ILE A 251 4.44 11.94 -7.69
C ILE A 251 3.72 12.61 -6.52
N VAL A 252 3.43 11.84 -5.47
CA VAL A 252 2.54 12.24 -4.36
C VAL A 252 3.24 13.09 -3.31
N ALA A 253 4.54 12.86 -3.09
CA ALA A 253 5.31 13.53 -2.03
C ALA A 253 6.66 14.10 -2.52
N PRO A 254 6.69 14.88 -3.62
CA PRO A 254 7.95 15.41 -4.14
C PRO A 254 8.64 16.34 -3.13
N GLY A 255 9.93 16.09 -2.93
CA GLY A 255 10.81 16.74 -1.97
C GLY A 255 10.70 16.21 -0.54
N VAL A 256 10.00 15.08 -0.33
CA VAL A 256 9.86 14.44 0.98
C VAL A 256 10.42 13.03 0.93
N SER A 257 11.53 12.81 1.64
CA SER A 257 12.06 11.45 1.81
C SER A 257 11.14 10.58 2.66
N ASN A 258 11.13 9.28 2.38
CA ASN A 258 10.18 8.33 2.97
C ASN A 258 8.72 8.80 2.88
N GLY A 259 8.37 9.42 1.76
CA GLY A 259 7.02 9.94 1.51
C GLY A 259 5.99 8.84 1.26
N ALA A 260 6.42 7.68 0.78
CA ALA A 260 5.58 6.50 0.63
C ALA A 260 5.42 5.71 1.94
N GLN A 261 6.41 5.75 2.84
CA GLN A 261 6.48 4.89 4.04
C GLN A 261 6.52 3.38 3.74
N HIS A 262 6.74 3.01 2.48
CA HIS A 262 6.90 1.64 2.01
C HIS A 262 7.81 1.65 0.78
N GLN A 263 8.44 0.52 0.44
CA GLN A 263 9.40 0.50 -0.68
C GLN A 263 8.69 0.33 -2.02
N HIS A 264 9.20 1.05 -3.02
CA HIS A 264 8.85 0.83 -4.43
C HIS A 264 10.01 0.18 -5.19
N ASP A 265 9.65 -0.71 -6.09
CA ASP A 265 10.48 -1.19 -7.18
C ASP A 265 10.41 -0.24 -8.36
N TYR A 266 11.57 0.15 -8.92
CA TYR A 266 11.65 1.03 -10.07
C TYR A 266 12.30 0.33 -11.27
N VAL A 267 11.68 0.45 -12.44
CA VAL A 267 12.30 0.13 -13.74
C VAL A 267 12.17 1.33 -14.69
N GLY A 268 13.00 1.35 -15.72
CA GLY A 268 13.14 2.50 -16.62
C GLY A 268 14.07 3.53 -16.02
N ASN A 269 13.57 4.72 -15.70
CA ASN A 269 14.36 5.84 -15.20
C ASN A 269 15.20 5.50 -13.95
N GLN A 270 16.46 5.93 -13.92
CA GLN A 270 17.40 5.65 -12.83
C GLN A 270 17.64 6.83 -11.87
N ALA A 271 16.98 7.97 -12.08
CA ALA A 271 17.11 9.16 -11.23
C ALA A 271 16.03 9.26 -10.12
N ASN A 272 15.21 8.21 -9.94
CA ASN A 272 14.06 8.21 -9.03
C ASN A 272 14.45 8.40 -7.56
N THR A 273 14.31 9.62 -7.05
CA THR A 273 14.47 9.98 -5.64
C THR A 273 13.48 11.07 -5.26
N ALA A 274 13.23 11.29 -3.97
CA ALA A 274 12.33 12.35 -3.49
C ALA A 274 12.68 13.74 -4.07
N PHE A 275 13.92 13.99 -4.47
CA PHE A 275 14.37 15.30 -4.91
C PHE A 275 14.53 15.44 -6.41
N ALA A 276 14.23 14.39 -7.18
CA ALA A 276 14.31 14.43 -8.64
C ALA A 276 13.37 15.49 -9.23
N SER A 277 13.93 16.36 -10.05
CA SER A 277 13.17 17.30 -10.89
C SER A 277 12.74 16.64 -12.20
N ASP A 278 11.86 17.31 -12.95
CA ASP A 278 11.51 16.86 -14.30
C ASP A 278 12.75 16.86 -15.21
N GLU A 279 13.70 17.77 -14.99
CA GLU A 279 14.97 17.84 -15.71
C GLU A 279 15.90 16.66 -15.34
N ASP A 280 15.95 16.27 -14.07
CA ASP A 280 16.75 15.11 -13.63
C ASP A 280 16.20 13.82 -14.23
N LEU A 281 14.87 13.63 -14.20
CA LEU A 281 14.22 12.48 -14.82
C LEU A 281 14.41 12.50 -16.34
N ALA A 282 14.24 13.65 -16.98
CA ALA A 282 14.45 13.81 -18.42
C ALA A 282 15.88 13.47 -18.87
N GLY A 283 16.89 13.72 -18.04
CA GLY A 283 18.30 13.44 -18.31
C GLY A 283 18.82 12.14 -17.72
N GLY A 284 17.97 11.37 -17.02
CA GLY A 284 18.36 10.14 -16.33
C GLY A 284 18.76 9.01 -17.28
N GLU A 285 19.60 8.10 -16.78
CA GLU A 285 19.80 6.80 -17.42
C GLU A 285 18.51 5.96 -17.34
N THR A 286 18.40 4.94 -18.20
CA THR A 286 17.23 4.04 -18.22
C THR A 286 17.65 2.57 -18.31
N THR A 287 16.91 1.69 -17.63
CA THR A 287 17.03 0.23 -17.80
C THR A 287 16.25 -0.29 -19.00
N CYS A 288 15.44 0.55 -19.65
CA CYS A 288 14.72 0.18 -20.87
C CYS A 288 15.68 -0.13 -22.02
N GLN A 289 15.42 -1.20 -22.77
CA GLN A 289 16.20 -1.54 -23.96
C GLN A 289 16.19 -0.39 -24.97
N ASN A 290 15.02 0.24 -25.17
CA ASN A 290 14.91 1.46 -25.93
C ASN A 290 15.32 2.67 -25.07
N GLN A 291 16.48 3.24 -25.39
CA GLN A 291 17.05 4.36 -24.64
C GLN A 291 16.28 5.70 -24.82
N GLY A 292 15.32 5.74 -25.75
CA GLY A 292 14.34 6.82 -25.84
C GLY A 292 13.25 6.74 -24.78
N ASP A 293 13.09 5.61 -24.08
CA ASP A 293 12.19 5.46 -22.95
C ASP A 293 12.93 5.74 -21.64
N ARG A 294 12.82 6.98 -21.15
CA ARG A 294 13.30 7.37 -19.82
C ARG A 294 12.17 7.42 -18.80
N SER A 295 11.03 6.78 -19.07
CA SER A 295 9.89 6.82 -18.16
C SER A 295 10.18 6.07 -16.86
N SER A 296 9.54 6.48 -15.78
CA SER A 296 9.56 5.75 -14.51
C SER A 296 8.34 4.84 -14.44
N TYR A 297 8.56 3.55 -14.22
CA TYR A 297 7.53 2.57 -13.91
C TYR A 297 7.82 2.00 -12.53
N PHE A 298 6.87 2.10 -11.60
CA PHE A 298 7.14 1.65 -10.24
C PHE A 298 5.92 1.19 -9.47
N TRP A 299 6.14 0.24 -8.58
CA TRP A 299 5.11 -0.46 -7.83
C TRP A 299 5.63 -0.83 -6.43
N PRO A 300 4.75 -0.96 -5.42
CA PRO A 300 5.19 -1.40 -4.10
C PRO A 300 5.76 -2.83 -4.19
N VAL A 301 6.82 -3.07 -3.44
CA VAL A 301 7.48 -4.38 -3.39
C VAL A 301 6.57 -5.43 -2.75
N ILE A 302 6.84 -6.71 -3.06
CA ILE A 302 6.29 -7.83 -2.29
C ILE A 302 7.35 -8.32 -1.30
N ARG A 303 6.91 -8.64 -0.09
CA ARG A 303 7.75 -9.32 0.91
C ARG A 303 7.24 -10.70 1.24
N ILE A 304 8.18 -11.63 1.42
CA ILE A 304 7.92 -12.89 2.10
C ILE A 304 8.12 -12.65 3.60
N GLN A 305 7.10 -12.94 4.40
CA GLN A 305 7.06 -12.72 5.85
C GLN A 305 7.26 -14.04 6.61
N ASP A 306 8.38 -14.73 6.33
CA ASP A 306 8.78 -16.00 6.96
C ASP A 306 9.66 -15.80 8.21
N GLY A 307 9.75 -14.57 8.72
CA GLY A 307 10.62 -14.17 9.84
C GLY A 307 12.04 -13.78 9.42
N THR A 308 12.39 -13.89 8.14
CA THR A 308 13.64 -13.32 7.62
C THR A 308 13.59 -11.79 7.59
N GLN A 309 14.76 -11.17 7.56
CA GLN A 309 14.93 -9.72 7.49
C GLN A 309 15.65 -9.36 6.21
N ASP A 310 15.33 -8.19 5.64
CA ASP A 310 16.07 -7.59 4.54
C ASP A 310 16.98 -6.44 5.02
N ILE A 311 17.75 -5.86 4.10
CA ILE A 311 18.71 -4.77 4.35
C ILE A 311 18.06 -3.51 4.94
N ASP A 312 16.75 -3.35 4.76
CA ASP A 312 15.97 -2.19 5.19
C ASP A 312 15.17 -2.41 6.49
N GLN A 313 15.38 -3.54 7.18
CA GLN A 313 14.70 -3.85 8.46
C GLN A 313 14.81 -2.74 9.52
N GLY A 314 15.91 -1.99 9.51
CA GLY A 314 16.14 -0.86 10.43
C GLY A 314 15.98 0.51 9.78
N GLN A 315 15.43 0.60 8.58
CA GLN A 315 15.39 1.83 7.77
C GLN A 315 13.94 2.33 7.56
N PRO A 316 13.77 3.64 7.29
CA PRO A 316 12.50 4.17 6.80
C PRO A 316 12.06 3.44 5.51
N GLY A 317 10.77 3.21 5.36
CA GLY A 317 10.18 2.44 4.26
C GLY A 317 10.22 0.93 4.46
N GLY A 318 11.19 0.43 5.24
CA GLY A 318 11.28 -0.95 5.67
C GLY A 318 10.72 -1.13 7.08
N GLY A 319 11.48 -1.80 7.95
CA GLY A 319 10.97 -2.23 9.24
C GLY A 319 10.64 -1.10 10.24
N GLN A 320 11.13 0.14 10.04
CA GLN A 320 10.67 1.28 10.86
C GLN A 320 9.20 1.64 10.61
N ASP A 321 8.72 1.40 9.38
CA ASP A 321 7.34 1.59 8.96
C ASP A 321 6.60 0.24 8.90
N GLY A 322 7.05 -0.77 9.67
CA GLY A 322 6.34 -2.05 9.78
C GLY A 322 6.42 -2.97 8.55
N ASN A 323 7.13 -2.57 7.49
CA ASN A 323 7.39 -3.40 6.32
C ASN A 323 8.54 -4.37 6.64
N VAL A 324 8.19 -5.60 7.00
CA VAL A 324 9.13 -6.65 7.43
C VAL A 324 9.12 -7.84 6.48
N GLY A 325 10.18 -8.63 6.50
CA GLY A 325 10.37 -9.74 5.57
C GLY A 325 11.32 -9.38 4.44
N ARG A 326 11.66 -10.40 3.65
CA ARG A 326 12.56 -10.29 2.51
C ARG A 326 11.82 -9.82 1.28
N ILE A 327 12.36 -8.81 0.61
CA ILE A 327 11.84 -8.28 -0.64
C ILE A 327 12.03 -9.30 -1.77
N VAL A 328 11.03 -9.41 -2.63
CA VAL A 328 11.06 -10.26 -3.82
C VAL A 328 10.82 -9.38 -5.05
N ALA A 329 11.78 -9.38 -5.97
CA ALA A 329 11.61 -8.79 -7.29
C ALA A 329 10.71 -9.68 -8.16
N PRO A 330 9.95 -9.11 -9.12
CA PRO A 330 9.23 -9.93 -10.08
C PRO A 330 10.20 -10.77 -10.92
N SER A 331 9.81 -11.98 -11.29
CA SER A 331 10.54 -12.81 -12.26
C SER A 331 10.23 -12.42 -13.71
N GLU A 332 9.08 -11.79 -13.95
CA GLU A 332 8.68 -11.22 -15.23
C GLU A 332 7.99 -9.87 -15.01
N ALA A 333 8.33 -8.87 -15.83
CA ALA A 333 7.63 -7.59 -15.89
C ALA A 333 7.34 -7.23 -17.34
N GLN A 334 6.06 -7.17 -17.69
CA GLN A 334 5.58 -6.75 -19.00
C GLN A 334 4.96 -5.36 -18.89
N LEU A 335 5.46 -4.43 -19.70
CA LEU A 335 4.98 -3.06 -19.81
C LEU A 335 4.40 -2.87 -21.22
N LYS A 336 3.08 -2.89 -21.32
CA LYS A 336 2.38 -2.86 -22.61
C LYS A 336 1.47 -1.64 -22.70
N PHE A 337 1.61 -0.86 -23.75
CA PHE A 337 0.71 0.22 -24.11
C PHE A 337 -0.29 -0.28 -25.15
N VAL A 338 -1.58 -0.08 -24.91
CA VAL A 338 -2.65 -0.47 -25.82
C VAL A 338 -3.49 0.72 -26.24
N GLY A 339 -4.16 0.61 -27.39
CA GLY A 339 -5.04 1.66 -27.90
C GLY A 339 -6.39 1.76 -27.17
N ASN A 340 -7.25 2.61 -27.71
CA ASN A 340 -8.60 2.86 -27.24
C ASN A 340 -9.64 2.16 -28.13
N ARG A 341 -10.72 1.68 -27.51
CA ARG A 341 -11.78 0.93 -28.19
C ARG A 341 -12.53 1.71 -29.26
N THR A 342 -12.68 3.01 -29.09
CA THR A 342 -13.63 3.84 -29.83
C THR A 342 -12.97 4.97 -30.63
N SER A 343 -11.69 5.24 -30.39
CA SER A 343 -10.93 6.27 -31.09
C SER A 343 -9.45 5.91 -31.25
N ASP A 344 -8.76 6.69 -32.09
CA ASP A 344 -7.31 6.82 -32.03
C ASP A 344 -6.86 7.39 -30.68
N VAL A 345 -5.68 6.99 -30.25
CA VAL A 345 -4.99 7.60 -29.11
C VAL A 345 -4.10 8.75 -29.57
N VAL A 346 -3.86 9.72 -28.69
CA VAL A 346 -2.91 10.80 -28.90
C VAL A 346 -1.64 10.60 -28.06
N ALA A 347 -0.56 11.30 -28.42
CA ALA A 347 0.68 11.27 -27.67
C ALA A 347 0.49 11.71 -26.22
N MET A 348 1.03 10.94 -25.27
CA MET A 348 1.12 11.39 -23.89
C MET A 348 2.15 12.52 -23.79
N PRO A 349 1.82 13.64 -23.12
CA PRO A 349 2.81 14.69 -22.91
C PRO A 349 3.94 14.21 -22.00
N ARG A 350 5.15 14.72 -22.22
CA ARG A 350 6.30 14.49 -21.33
C ARG A 350 5.96 14.96 -19.91
N ALA A 351 6.46 14.23 -18.92
CA ALA A 351 6.21 14.41 -17.49
C ALA A 351 4.76 14.15 -17.02
N LEU A 352 3.92 13.50 -17.84
CA LEU A 352 2.60 12.99 -17.41
C LEU A 352 2.76 11.99 -16.26
N ARG A 353 2.00 12.16 -15.17
CA ARG A 353 2.07 11.35 -13.95
C ARG A 353 0.76 10.63 -13.70
N ILE A 354 0.75 9.30 -13.69
CA ILE A 354 -0.46 8.53 -13.48
C ILE A 354 -0.28 7.57 -12.30
N ILE A 355 -1.29 7.50 -11.44
CA ILE A 355 -1.36 6.52 -10.34
C ILE A 355 -2.63 5.68 -10.53
N THR A 356 -2.45 4.37 -10.61
CA THR A 356 -3.55 3.39 -10.60
C THR A 356 -3.53 2.61 -9.30
N GLY A 357 -4.71 2.32 -8.74
CA GLY A 357 -4.84 1.79 -7.38
C GLY A 357 -4.71 2.86 -6.30
N ASP A 358 -4.74 2.45 -5.03
CA ASP A 358 -4.68 3.34 -3.87
C ASP A 358 -3.93 2.69 -2.72
N ALA A 359 -2.73 3.21 -2.41
CA ALA A 359 -1.92 2.78 -1.27
C ALA A 359 -2.62 2.90 0.09
N LYS A 360 -3.75 3.64 0.15
CA LYS A 360 -4.53 3.90 1.36
C LYS A 360 -5.96 3.35 1.30
N ALA A 361 -6.24 2.40 0.39
CA ALA A 361 -7.58 1.89 0.13
C ALA A 361 -8.28 1.30 1.37
N PHE A 362 -7.55 0.74 2.33
CA PHE A 362 -8.15 0.14 3.52
C PHE A 362 -8.80 1.20 4.42
N THR A 363 -8.19 2.38 4.55
CA THR A 363 -8.79 3.48 5.33
C THR A 363 -9.66 4.40 4.48
N ASN A 364 -9.28 4.66 3.22
CA ASN A 364 -9.99 5.57 2.32
C ASN A 364 -11.26 4.97 1.72
N GLY A 365 -11.38 3.64 1.73
CA GLY A 365 -12.38 2.91 0.99
C GLY A 365 -11.95 2.62 -0.45
N LEU A 366 -12.76 1.83 -1.15
CA LEU A 366 -12.37 1.17 -2.40
C LEU A 366 -12.51 2.03 -3.67
N ASN A 367 -12.93 3.30 -3.56
CA ASN A 367 -13.24 4.14 -4.73
C ASN A 367 -12.07 4.28 -5.71
N ASN A 368 -10.83 4.31 -5.20
CA ASN A 368 -9.61 4.38 -6.01
C ASN A 368 -8.84 3.06 -6.05
N ALA A 369 -9.34 2.01 -5.38
CA ALA A 369 -8.70 0.70 -5.43
C ALA A 369 -8.85 0.12 -6.84
N ASN A 370 -7.75 -0.38 -7.39
CA ASN A 370 -7.72 -0.98 -8.71
C ASN A 370 -6.77 -2.18 -8.77
N THR A 371 -6.88 -3.02 -7.75
CA THR A 371 -6.03 -4.17 -7.49
C THR A 371 -6.49 -5.36 -8.29
N ALA A 372 -5.57 -6.10 -8.90
CA ALA A 372 -5.87 -7.30 -9.68
C ALA A 372 -4.77 -8.33 -9.43
N TRP A 373 -5.14 -9.38 -8.70
CA TRP A 373 -4.27 -10.48 -8.38
C TRP A 373 -4.76 -11.76 -9.03
N SER A 374 -3.83 -12.59 -9.48
CA SER A 374 -4.13 -13.88 -10.08
C SER A 374 -2.94 -14.83 -9.94
N CYS A 375 -3.02 -15.96 -10.63
CA CYS A 375 -1.94 -16.92 -10.79
C CYS A 375 -1.70 -17.18 -12.28
N THR A 376 -0.47 -17.47 -12.67
CA THR A 376 -0.16 -17.86 -14.05
C THR A 376 -1.00 -19.08 -14.43
N GLY A 377 -1.65 -19.05 -15.59
CA GLY A 377 -2.59 -20.08 -16.05
C GLY A 377 -4.03 -19.93 -15.53
N PHE A 378 -4.29 -18.95 -14.65
CA PHE A 378 -5.60 -18.65 -14.07
C PHE A 378 -5.98 -17.17 -14.21
N GLU A 379 -5.35 -16.43 -15.13
CA GLU A 379 -5.55 -14.98 -15.31
C GLU A 379 -6.97 -14.60 -15.79
N ASP A 380 -7.78 -15.58 -16.18
CA ASP A 380 -9.24 -15.43 -16.34
C ASP A 380 -9.97 -15.18 -15.00
N ARG A 381 -9.30 -15.38 -13.86
CA ARG A 381 -9.78 -15.13 -12.50
C ARG A 381 -8.97 -13.98 -11.90
N GLN A 382 -9.64 -12.87 -11.61
CA GLN A 382 -9.00 -11.65 -11.11
C GLN A 382 -9.53 -11.35 -9.70
N VAL A 383 -8.69 -11.56 -8.69
CA VAL A 383 -8.98 -11.30 -7.28
C VAL A 383 -8.67 -9.84 -6.97
N THR A 384 -9.64 -9.12 -6.43
CA THR A 384 -9.48 -7.68 -6.17
C THR A 384 -9.23 -7.35 -4.71
N ASP A 385 -9.63 -8.21 -3.77
CA ASP A 385 -9.65 -7.90 -2.35
C ASP A 385 -8.83 -8.88 -1.50
N LYS A 386 -8.19 -9.87 -2.11
CA LYS A 386 -7.41 -10.93 -1.45
C LYS A 386 -6.14 -11.27 -2.25
N TYR A 387 -5.15 -11.80 -1.56
CA TYR A 387 -3.98 -12.43 -2.14
C TYR A 387 -4.33 -13.84 -2.64
N PRO A 388 -3.89 -14.24 -3.84
CA PRO A 388 -4.15 -15.57 -4.35
C PRO A 388 -3.15 -16.58 -3.75
N ILE A 389 -3.67 -17.74 -3.35
CA ILE A 389 -2.89 -18.95 -3.12
C ILE A 389 -2.87 -19.71 -4.46
N CYS A 390 -1.69 -19.73 -5.09
CA CYS A 390 -1.49 -20.37 -6.38
C CYS A 390 -1.20 -21.87 -6.26
N PRO A 391 -1.71 -22.71 -7.19
CA PRO A 391 -1.39 -24.13 -7.22
C PRO A 391 0.09 -24.36 -7.57
N GLU A 392 0.57 -25.56 -7.30
CA GLU A 392 1.94 -25.95 -7.63
C GLU A 392 2.22 -25.77 -9.13
N GLY A 393 3.34 -25.13 -9.46
CA GLY A 393 3.72 -24.81 -10.84
C GLY A 393 3.13 -23.50 -11.38
N SER A 394 2.31 -22.78 -10.60
CA SER A 394 1.85 -21.43 -10.93
C SER A 394 2.51 -20.37 -10.04
N SER A 395 2.79 -19.21 -10.62
CA SER A 395 3.35 -18.04 -9.94
C SER A 395 2.27 -16.99 -9.70
N VAL A 396 2.46 -16.12 -8.70
CA VAL A 396 1.54 -15.02 -8.40
C VAL A 396 1.64 -13.96 -9.49
N VAL A 397 0.51 -13.44 -9.95
CA VAL A 397 0.42 -12.40 -10.97
C VAL A 397 -0.26 -11.16 -10.40
N ARG A 398 0.34 -9.99 -10.63
CA ARG A 398 -0.29 -8.68 -10.46
C ARG A 398 -0.54 -8.07 -11.82
N THR A 399 -1.75 -7.58 -12.05
CA THR A 399 -2.10 -6.86 -13.27
C THR A 399 -2.62 -5.47 -12.91
N SER A 400 -2.06 -4.45 -13.52
CA SER A 400 -2.49 -3.06 -13.35
C SER A 400 -2.82 -2.46 -14.70
N ALA A 401 -4.03 -1.93 -14.84
CA ALA A 401 -4.42 -1.09 -15.96
C ALA A 401 -4.44 0.37 -15.50
N PHE A 402 -3.75 1.24 -16.23
CA PHE A 402 -3.74 2.67 -15.97
C PHE A 402 -4.95 3.35 -16.63
N GLN A 403 -5.27 4.53 -16.14
CA GLN A 403 -6.20 5.46 -16.76
C GLN A 403 -5.70 5.80 -18.17
N SER A 404 -6.61 5.93 -19.13
CA SER A 404 -6.28 6.11 -20.55
C SER A 404 -7.04 7.25 -21.22
N CYS A 405 -7.77 8.04 -20.44
CA CYS A 405 -8.37 9.30 -20.86
C CYS A 405 -7.60 10.42 -20.19
N TRP A 406 -7.11 11.39 -20.94
CA TRP A 406 -6.35 12.54 -20.44
C TRP A 406 -7.08 13.86 -20.74
N ASP A 407 -7.05 14.82 -19.84
CA ASP A 407 -7.77 16.10 -19.96
C ASP A 407 -7.25 17.04 -21.07
N GLY A 408 -6.22 16.62 -21.81
CA GLY A 408 -5.63 17.35 -22.93
C GLY A 408 -4.76 18.55 -22.54
N GLN A 409 -4.56 18.81 -21.24
CA GLN A 409 -3.86 20.00 -20.78
C GLN A 409 -2.82 19.75 -19.68
N ASN A 410 -3.12 18.93 -18.68
CA ASN A 410 -2.35 18.86 -17.45
C ASN A 410 -1.54 17.56 -17.38
N ILE A 411 -0.22 17.69 -17.20
CA ILE A 411 0.67 16.54 -16.92
C ILE A 411 0.49 15.98 -15.49
N ASP A 412 -0.16 16.76 -14.62
CA ASP A 412 -0.45 16.39 -13.24
C ASP A 412 -1.53 17.31 -12.65
N SER A 413 -2.30 16.79 -11.70
CA SER A 413 -3.29 17.54 -10.93
C SER A 413 -2.89 17.63 -9.46
N ALA A 414 -3.51 18.54 -8.72
CA ALA A 414 -3.19 18.76 -7.31
C ALA A 414 -3.43 17.53 -6.41
N ASN A 415 -4.30 16.62 -6.83
CA ASN A 415 -4.57 15.35 -6.19
C ASN A 415 -4.00 14.15 -6.97
N HIS A 416 -3.19 14.41 -8.01
CA HIS A 416 -2.55 13.41 -8.88
C HIS A 416 -3.51 12.45 -9.61
N ARG A 417 -4.80 12.78 -9.66
CA ARG A 417 -5.83 11.89 -10.22
C ARG A 417 -6.75 12.57 -11.22
N THR A 418 -7.23 13.78 -10.98
CA THR A 418 -8.30 14.39 -11.81
C THR A 418 -7.89 14.83 -13.22
N HIS A 419 -6.62 14.71 -13.62
CA HIS A 419 -6.17 15.05 -14.97
C HIS A 419 -6.22 13.85 -15.94
N VAL A 420 -6.44 12.65 -15.39
CA VAL A 420 -6.62 11.41 -16.14
C VAL A 420 -7.83 10.65 -15.61
N ASP A 421 -8.47 9.85 -16.44
CA ASP A 421 -9.62 9.03 -16.05
C ASP A 421 -9.62 7.69 -16.79
N PHE A 422 -10.38 6.76 -16.26
CA PHE A 422 -10.71 5.54 -16.97
C PHE A 422 -11.72 5.81 -18.09
N VAL A 423 -11.80 4.89 -19.04
CA VAL A 423 -12.84 4.94 -20.08
C VAL A 423 -14.21 4.68 -19.46
N GLU A 424 -15.24 5.21 -20.10
CA GLU A 424 -16.62 4.86 -19.82
C GLU A 424 -16.91 3.39 -20.19
N ALA A 425 -18.05 2.87 -19.76
CA ALA A 425 -18.42 1.47 -20.01
C ALA A 425 -18.47 1.07 -21.50
N ASP A 426 -18.65 2.03 -22.41
CA ASP A 426 -18.62 1.83 -23.86
C ASP A 426 -17.22 1.95 -24.49
N GLY A 427 -16.21 2.31 -23.69
CA GLY A 427 -14.83 2.51 -24.10
C GLY A 427 -14.48 3.94 -24.52
N THR A 428 -15.43 4.88 -24.44
CA THR A 428 -15.19 6.29 -24.77
C THR A 428 -14.51 7.04 -23.62
N CYS A 429 -13.88 8.16 -23.94
CA CYS A 429 -13.45 9.13 -22.93
C CYS A 429 -14.56 10.14 -22.65
N SER A 430 -14.75 10.45 -21.37
CA SER A 430 -15.69 11.47 -20.91
C SER A 430 -15.41 12.84 -21.57
N ASN A 431 -16.44 13.68 -21.69
CA ASN A 431 -16.33 14.98 -22.36
C ASN A 431 -15.19 15.85 -21.80
N GLY A 432 -14.32 16.33 -22.69
CA GLY A 432 -13.14 17.13 -22.32
C GLY A 432 -11.88 16.30 -22.09
N PHE A 433 -11.98 14.97 -22.19
CA PHE A 433 -10.83 14.07 -22.21
C PHE A 433 -10.60 13.51 -23.61
N GLN A 434 -9.36 13.15 -23.89
CA GLN A 434 -8.93 12.48 -25.12
C GLN A 434 -8.20 11.19 -24.77
N ALA A 435 -8.32 10.18 -25.62
CA ALA A 435 -7.68 8.89 -25.41
C ALA A 435 -6.16 9.01 -25.56
N ILE A 436 -5.42 8.41 -24.64
CA ILE A 436 -3.97 8.20 -24.67
C ILE A 436 -3.68 6.69 -24.63
N PRO A 437 -2.48 6.22 -25.06
CA PRO A 437 -2.11 4.83 -24.90
C PRO A 437 -2.28 4.37 -23.44
N GLN A 438 -3.02 3.29 -23.23
CA GLN A 438 -3.21 2.74 -21.90
C GLN A 438 -2.02 1.87 -21.52
N LEU A 439 -1.28 2.25 -20.49
CA LEU A 439 -0.30 1.37 -19.87
C LEU A 439 -1.00 0.22 -19.14
N GLN A 440 -0.57 -0.99 -19.45
CA GLN A 440 -0.88 -2.23 -18.76
C GLN A 440 0.41 -2.83 -18.24
N VAL A 441 0.46 -3.08 -16.93
CA VAL A 441 1.60 -3.69 -16.26
C VAL A 441 1.19 -5.06 -15.78
N ARG A 442 1.94 -6.09 -16.20
CA ARG A 442 1.81 -7.46 -15.69
C ARG A 442 3.11 -7.85 -15.01
N LEU A 443 3.03 -8.21 -13.74
CA LEU A 443 4.17 -8.62 -12.93
C LEU A 443 3.95 -10.05 -12.43
N VAL A 444 4.95 -10.91 -12.60
CA VAL A 444 4.93 -12.29 -12.13
C VAL A 444 5.94 -12.46 -11.00
N TYR A 445 5.54 -13.15 -9.93
CA TYR A 445 6.37 -13.38 -8.76
C TYR A 445 6.43 -14.87 -8.39
N ASP A 446 7.65 -15.35 -8.24
CA ASP A 446 7.92 -16.69 -7.73
C ASP A 446 7.93 -16.66 -6.20
N LEU A 447 6.75 -16.90 -5.63
CA LEU A 447 6.52 -16.85 -4.19
C LEU A 447 6.21 -18.27 -3.66
N PRO A 448 6.68 -18.62 -2.45
CA PRO A 448 6.22 -19.82 -1.79
C PRO A 448 4.70 -19.70 -1.54
N ALA A 449 3.94 -20.71 -1.95
CA ALA A 449 2.49 -20.72 -1.75
C ALA A 449 2.15 -20.67 -0.25
N PRO A 450 1.35 -19.67 0.20
CA PRO A 450 0.88 -19.64 1.58
C PRO A 450 -0.02 -20.84 1.88
N ARG A 451 -0.05 -21.27 3.14
CA ARG A 451 -0.96 -22.31 3.62
C ARG A 451 -1.78 -21.80 4.79
N ILE A 452 -3.04 -22.22 4.87
CA ILE A 452 -3.90 -21.92 6.02
C ILE A 452 -3.92 -23.13 6.94
N GLU A 453 -3.35 -22.97 8.14
CA GLU A 453 -3.27 -24.01 9.17
C GLU A 453 -3.92 -23.48 10.45
N ASN A 454 -4.97 -24.15 10.94
CA ASN A 454 -5.71 -23.73 12.14
C ASN A 454 -6.19 -22.26 12.11
N GLY A 455 -6.57 -21.75 10.94
CA GLY A 455 -7.02 -20.36 10.75
C GLY A 455 -5.88 -19.33 10.75
N GLN A 456 -4.62 -19.77 10.73
CA GLN A 456 -3.45 -18.91 10.59
C GLN A 456 -2.77 -19.13 9.24
N VAL A 457 -2.20 -18.07 8.67
CA VAL A 457 -1.40 -18.15 7.46
C VAL A 457 0.04 -18.54 7.79
N VAL A 458 0.55 -19.55 7.09
CA VAL A 458 1.93 -20.02 7.12
C VAL A 458 2.62 -19.59 5.83
N ASN A 459 3.82 -19.02 5.95
CA ASN A 459 4.58 -18.39 4.85
C ASN A 459 3.78 -17.30 4.10
N PRO A 460 3.20 -16.31 4.81
CA PRO A 460 2.53 -15.21 4.13
C PRO A 460 3.50 -14.43 3.25
N PHE A 461 2.97 -13.93 2.14
CA PHE A 461 3.55 -12.81 1.43
C PHE A 461 2.59 -11.62 1.53
N ALA A 462 3.14 -10.42 1.41
CA ALA A 462 2.33 -9.21 1.46
C ALA A 462 2.93 -8.12 0.58
N VAL A 463 2.09 -7.24 0.05
CA VAL A 463 2.54 -5.99 -0.55
C VAL A 463 2.97 -5.02 0.55
N ASP A 464 4.02 -4.26 0.28
CA ASP A 464 4.46 -3.16 1.13
C ASP A 464 3.37 -2.06 1.18
N SER A 465 3.14 -1.48 2.36
CA SER A 465 2.05 -0.51 2.58
C SER A 465 2.34 0.43 3.74
N PHE A 466 1.54 1.48 3.89
CA PHE A 466 1.54 2.29 5.12
C PHE A 466 1.12 1.43 6.33
N PRO A 467 1.69 1.65 7.54
CA PRO A 467 1.40 0.83 8.72
C PRO A 467 -0.08 0.64 9.03
N GLU A 468 -0.88 1.71 8.94
CA GLU A 468 -2.31 1.69 9.23
C GLU A 468 -3.14 0.91 8.20
N GLN A 469 -2.54 0.51 7.08
CA GLN A 469 -3.18 -0.22 5.99
C GLN A 469 -3.05 -1.74 6.12
N LEU A 470 -2.29 -2.21 7.12
CA LEU A 470 -2.19 -3.61 7.52
C LEU A 470 -1.79 -4.57 6.40
N HIS A 471 -1.07 -4.08 5.38
CA HIS A 471 -0.69 -4.84 4.19
C HIS A 471 -1.88 -5.51 3.48
N LYS A 472 -3.05 -4.88 3.53
CA LYS A 472 -4.23 -5.41 2.83
C LYS A 472 -4.01 -5.42 1.33
N PRO A 473 -4.35 -6.50 0.60
CA PRO A 473 -4.08 -6.62 -0.83
C PRO A 473 -4.75 -5.55 -1.69
N ILE A 474 -5.80 -4.90 -1.18
CA ILE A 474 -6.48 -3.73 -1.80
C ILE A 474 -5.61 -2.47 -1.85
N THR A 475 -4.49 -2.43 -1.11
CA THR A 475 -3.56 -1.28 -1.10
C THR A 475 -2.57 -1.33 -2.26
N ASP A 476 -2.65 -2.37 -3.10
CA ASP A 476 -1.81 -2.47 -4.27
C ASP A 476 -2.07 -1.29 -5.23
N HIS A 477 -0.99 -0.81 -5.84
CA HIS A 477 -0.99 0.35 -6.72
C HIS A 477 0.20 0.28 -7.68
N ASN A 478 0.16 1.12 -8.71
CA ASN A 478 1.25 1.26 -9.66
C ASN A 478 1.31 2.72 -10.12
N ASP A 479 2.51 3.19 -10.38
CA ASP A 479 2.80 4.57 -10.66
C ASP A 479 3.64 4.67 -11.94
N PHE A 480 3.32 5.68 -12.74
CA PHE A 480 3.95 5.92 -14.03
C PHE A 480 4.27 7.39 -14.20
N VAL A 481 5.50 7.69 -14.65
CA VAL A 481 5.88 9.04 -15.09
C VAL A 481 6.45 8.97 -16.50
N ASN A 482 5.74 9.58 -17.45
CA ASN A 482 6.10 9.56 -18.85
C ASN A 482 7.34 10.41 -19.15
N PHE A 483 8.40 9.79 -19.65
CA PHE A 483 9.56 10.47 -20.23
C PHE A 483 10.04 9.77 -21.50
N PHE A 484 9.12 9.23 -22.30
CA PHE A 484 9.41 8.94 -23.69
C PHE A 484 9.93 10.19 -24.39
N ASP A 485 11.01 10.06 -25.15
CA ASP A 485 11.43 11.09 -26.09
C ASP A 485 10.36 11.24 -27.19
N GLU A 486 10.26 12.44 -27.76
CA GLU A 486 9.13 12.83 -28.63
C GLU A 486 8.99 11.92 -29.85
N ASP A 487 10.11 11.54 -30.48
CA ASP A 487 10.12 10.63 -31.63
C ASP A 487 9.56 9.25 -31.28
N LEU A 488 9.94 8.70 -30.12
CA LEU A 488 9.48 7.39 -29.67
C LEU A 488 8.01 7.42 -29.25
N MET A 489 7.56 8.51 -28.61
CA MET A 489 6.14 8.69 -28.28
C MET A 489 5.28 8.76 -29.55
N ASN A 490 5.74 9.44 -30.60
CA ASN A 490 5.05 9.49 -31.88
C ASN A 490 5.05 8.12 -32.59
N GLU A 491 6.17 7.40 -32.57
CA GLU A 491 6.26 6.04 -33.11
C GLU A 491 5.28 5.07 -32.40
N MET A 492 5.18 5.16 -31.08
CA MET A 492 4.22 4.38 -30.28
C MET A 492 2.78 4.68 -30.72
N VAL A 493 2.41 5.96 -30.83
CA VAL A 493 1.05 6.36 -31.24
C VAL A 493 0.74 5.88 -32.65
N ASP A 494 1.66 6.08 -33.59
CA ASP A 494 1.50 5.63 -34.97
C ASP A 494 1.37 4.11 -35.04
N CYS A 495 2.15 3.37 -34.26
CA CYS A 495 2.02 1.92 -34.17
C CYS A 495 0.63 1.49 -33.69
N ILE A 496 0.18 2.06 -32.56
CA ILE A 496 -1.09 1.71 -31.92
C ILE A 496 -2.28 2.07 -32.83
N ASN A 497 -2.30 3.28 -33.40
CA ASN A 497 -3.39 3.74 -34.27
C ASN A 497 -3.41 3.02 -35.62
N SER A 498 -2.27 2.52 -36.10
CA SER A 498 -2.22 1.70 -37.32
C SER A 498 -2.56 0.23 -37.12
N GLY A 499 -2.94 -0.18 -35.91
CA GLY A 499 -3.32 -1.56 -35.61
C GLY A 499 -2.15 -2.54 -35.58
N ARG A 500 -0.92 -2.05 -35.38
CA ARG A 500 0.29 -2.87 -35.32
C ARG A 500 0.66 -3.20 -33.88
N ASP A 501 1.35 -4.32 -33.71
CA ASP A 501 2.02 -4.68 -32.47
C ASP A 501 3.52 -4.39 -32.61
N CYS A 502 4.02 -3.42 -31.85
CA CYS A 502 5.42 -2.99 -31.87
C CYS A 502 6.10 -3.17 -30.51
N GLN A 503 7.41 -2.97 -30.51
CA GLN A 503 8.27 -3.03 -29.33
C GLN A 503 9.36 -1.96 -29.43
#